data_AF-A0A952AJZ7-F1
#
_entry.id   AF-A0A952AJZ7-F1
#
_cell.length_a   1.000
_cell.length_b   1.000
_cell.length_c   1.000
_cell.angle_alpha   90.00
_cell.angle_beta   90.00
_cell.angle_gamma   90.00
#
_symmetry.space_group_name_H-M   'P 1'
#
loop_
_entity.id
_entity.type
_entity.pdbx_description
1 polymer ?
#
loop_
_entity_poly.entity_id
_entity_poly.type
_entity_poly.pdbx_seq_one_letter_code
_entity_poly.pdbx_strand_id
1 'polypeptide(L)'
;MRNKSSHKLKLIKFRSSLTRGLNFDLFSNRYVLALATVSMLVAFIYQLLEGDLASMFWSVPYVGVYSFLIWALAREIDPDHNLTAYISSALSAVLLVFMPVYFNQALLLIFLLVVLSRMISRINGNKASLIDSVLLTTLTLTITVIGRNFLVPLFTSIAFLFDFLLIGSNKRAGIFTLINGLISLYFVYNHGASISQHRLVGEHFFLILYLVVVFLVYALFIGRSVQAQDDLNNTKLEDRRIFSVRILFLWTTAVLSIQGGTTALAGLAGLWIILLTAPLVSLTHKLIKIGPKK
;
A
#
# COMPACT_ATOMS: atom_id res chain seq x y z
N MET A 1 -44.45 28.02 27.51
CA MET A 1 -42.97 28.05 27.43
C MET A 1 -42.52 27.34 26.16
N ARG A 2 -41.91 28.07 25.23
CA ARG A 2 -41.54 27.63 23.87
C ARG A 2 -40.33 26.70 23.92
N ASN A 3 -40.51 25.47 23.48
CA ASN A 3 -39.44 24.50 23.29
C ASN A 3 -38.65 24.91 22.02
N LYS A 4 -37.46 25.49 22.19
CA LYS A 4 -36.57 25.89 21.09
C LYS A 4 -35.96 24.63 20.48
N SER A 5 -36.40 24.31 19.28
CA SER A 5 -35.76 23.38 18.36
C SER A 5 -34.30 23.80 18.12
N SER A 6 -33.36 23.08 18.72
CA SER A 6 -31.95 23.20 18.35
C SER A 6 -31.77 22.61 16.95
N HIS A 7 -31.82 23.47 15.93
CA HIS A 7 -31.22 23.20 14.63
C HIS A 7 -29.73 22.95 14.84
N LYS A 8 -29.35 21.69 15.09
CA LYS A 8 -27.98 21.24 14.90
C LYS A 8 -27.69 21.37 13.41
N LEU A 9 -27.01 22.44 13.04
CA LEU A 9 -26.30 22.58 11.78
C LEU A 9 -25.51 21.29 11.58
N LYS A 10 -25.96 20.44 10.65
CA LYS A 10 -25.16 19.36 10.09
C LYS A 10 -24.00 20.03 9.36
N LEU A 11 -22.94 20.36 10.09
CA LEU A 11 -21.64 20.61 9.51
C LEU A 11 -21.35 19.40 8.63
N ILE A 12 -21.35 19.59 7.32
CA ILE A 12 -20.84 18.62 6.37
C ILE A 12 -19.36 18.50 6.70
N LYS A 13 -19.03 17.60 7.62
CA LYS A 13 -17.65 17.28 7.98
C LYS A 13 -17.07 16.60 6.76
N PHE A 14 -16.45 17.38 5.88
CA PHE A 14 -15.70 16.87 4.76
C PHE A 14 -14.61 15.94 5.32
N ARG A 15 -14.87 14.64 5.30
CA ARG A 15 -13.91 13.62 5.69
C ARG A 15 -13.43 12.98 4.40
N SER A 16 -12.20 13.29 4.03
CA SER A 16 -11.52 12.63 2.91
C SER A 16 -11.49 11.13 3.16
N SER A 17 -11.71 10.34 2.10
CA SER A 17 -11.54 8.88 2.15
C SER A 17 -10.07 8.46 2.24
N LEU A 18 -9.14 9.37 1.95
CA LEU A 18 -7.71 9.07 1.78
C LEU A 18 -6.93 9.14 3.09
N THR A 19 -7.36 10.01 4.00
CA THR A 19 -6.67 10.26 5.26
C THR A 19 -7.27 9.42 6.39
N ARG A 20 -6.40 8.70 7.10
CA ARG A 20 -6.71 8.04 8.37
C ARG A 20 -5.84 8.70 9.43
N GLY A 21 -6.46 9.37 10.40
CA GLY A 21 -5.72 10.04 11.47
C GLY A 21 -4.92 9.05 12.31
N LEU A 22 -3.74 9.46 12.75
CA LEU A 22 -2.97 8.70 13.75
C LEU A 22 -3.59 8.94 15.13
N ASN A 23 -4.16 7.89 15.71
CA ASN A 23 -4.58 7.87 17.11
C ASN A 23 -3.44 7.29 17.97
N PHE A 24 -2.84 8.10 18.83
CA PHE A 24 -1.72 7.71 19.68
C PHE A 24 -2.11 6.77 20.83
N ASP A 25 -3.39 6.64 21.15
CA ASP A 25 -3.85 5.70 22.18
C ASP A 25 -3.65 4.25 21.71
N LEU A 26 -3.76 4.01 20.40
CA LEU A 26 -3.61 2.71 19.79
C LEU A 26 -2.14 2.25 19.82
N PHE A 27 -1.91 1.07 20.41
CA PHE A 27 -0.59 0.44 20.44
C PHE A 27 0.03 0.31 19.05
N SER A 28 -0.77 -0.05 18.04
CA SER A 28 -0.30 -0.19 16.65
C SER A 28 0.32 1.09 16.08
N ASN A 29 -0.26 2.24 16.39
CA ASN A 29 0.24 3.53 15.92
C ASN A 29 1.49 3.97 16.69
N ARG A 30 1.53 3.73 18.00
CA ARG A 30 2.74 3.98 18.81
C ARG A 30 3.90 3.10 18.37
N TYR A 31 3.63 1.83 18.08
CA TYR A 31 4.62 0.89 17.57
C TYR A 31 5.29 1.41 16.30
N VAL A 32 4.51 1.79 15.27
CA VAL A 32 5.10 2.20 14.00
C VAL A 32 5.89 3.51 14.13
N LEU A 33 5.44 4.43 14.98
CA LEU A 33 6.16 5.67 15.24
C LEU A 33 7.48 5.40 15.95
N ALA A 34 7.46 4.58 17.01
CA ALA A 34 8.67 4.17 17.71
C ALA A 34 9.63 3.44 16.77
N LEU A 35 9.14 2.50 15.96
CA LEU A 35 9.93 1.79 14.97
C LEU A 35 10.54 2.75 13.94
N ALA A 36 9.76 3.67 13.38
CA ALA A 36 10.25 4.66 12.43
C ALA A 36 11.37 5.51 13.06
N THR A 37 11.15 6.05 14.27
CA THR A 37 12.16 6.84 14.97
C THR A 37 13.43 6.03 15.29
N VAL A 38 13.28 4.81 15.81
CA VAL A 38 14.43 3.93 16.11
C VAL A 38 15.18 3.58 14.83
N SER A 39 14.47 3.25 13.75
CA SER A 39 15.11 2.93 12.47
C SER A 39 15.88 4.11 11.89
N MET A 40 15.37 5.34 12.04
CA MET A 40 16.08 6.56 11.65
C MET A 40 17.34 6.77 12.49
N LEU A 41 17.27 6.55 13.82
CA LEU A 41 18.43 6.66 14.70
C LEU A 41 19.51 5.62 14.35
N VAL A 42 19.11 4.38 14.10
CA VAL A 42 20.06 3.32 13.70
C VAL A 42 20.66 3.62 12.33
N ALA A 43 19.86 4.05 11.34
CA ALA A 43 20.34 4.46 10.03
C ALA A 43 21.33 5.64 10.12
N PHE A 44 21.05 6.60 11.00
CA PHE A 44 21.92 7.75 11.26
C PHE A 44 23.27 7.29 11.83
N ILE A 45 23.27 6.43 12.86
CA ILE A 45 24.50 5.90 13.45
C ILE A 45 25.29 5.09 12.41
N TYR A 46 24.61 4.23 11.66
CA TYR A 46 25.24 3.40 10.63
C TYR A 46 25.95 4.24 9.57
N GLN A 47 25.28 5.26 9.01
CA GLN A 47 25.89 6.12 8.00
C GLN A 47 26.96 7.06 8.55
N LEU A 48 26.82 7.49 9.81
CA LEU A 48 27.87 8.26 10.49
C LEU A 48 29.16 7.44 10.60
N LEU A 49 29.05 6.13 10.82
CA LEU A 49 30.19 5.21 10.86
C LEU A 49 30.78 4.95 9.46
N GLU A 50 29.96 4.95 8.40
CA GLU A 50 30.45 4.86 7.01
C GLU A 50 31.10 6.17 6.52
N GLY A 51 30.85 7.30 7.18
CA GLY A 51 31.44 8.60 6.89
C GLY A 51 30.77 9.37 5.73
N ASP A 52 29.63 8.89 5.21
CA ASP A 52 28.89 9.56 4.14
C ASP A 52 27.84 10.55 4.70
N LEU A 53 28.32 11.70 5.17
CA LEU A 53 27.46 12.74 5.74
C LEU A 53 26.50 13.39 4.73
N ALA A 54 26.81 13.33 3.44
CA ALA A 54 26.02 14.00 2.41
C ALA A 54 24.71 13.25 2.12
N SER A 55 24.76 11.91 2.07
CA SER A 55 23.56 11.10 1.81
C SER A 55 22.62 11.04 3.01
N MET A 56 23.14 11.17 4.24
CA MET A 56 22.40 11.14 5.51
C MET A 56 21.13 12.00 5.53
N PHE A 57 21.17 13.18 4.90
CA PHE A 57 20.04 14.10 4.90
C PHE A 57 18.78 13.51 4.24
N TRP A 58 18.95 12.70 3.20
CA TRP A 58 17.85 12.10 2.46
C TRP A 58 17.58 10.65 2.88
N SER A 59 18.64 9.88 3.13
CA SER A 59 18.57 8.46 3.46
C SER A 59 17.93 8.18 4.82
N VAL A 60 18.23 8.97 5.85
CA VAL A 60 17.74 8.72 7.21
C VAL A 60 16.22 8.89 7.28
N PRO A 61 15.62 10.02 6.85
CA PRO A 61 14.16 10.15 6.81
C PRO A 61 13.49 9.10 5.90
N TYR A 62 14.16 8.71 4.81
CA TYR A 62 13.64 7.71 3.88
C TYR A 62 13.33 6.40 4.60
N VAL A 63 14.23 5.88 5.44
CA VAL A 63 14.03 4.61 6.18
C VAL A 63 12.79 4.69 7.08
N GLY A 64 12.64 5.78 7.84
CA GLY A 64 11.51 5.97 8.74
C GLY A 64 10.18 6.04 7.99
N VAL A 65 10.12 6.86 6.93
CA VAL A 65 8.92 7.02 6.10
C VAL A 65 8.58 5.73 5.37
N TYR A 66 9.58 5.03 4.81
CA TYR A 66 9.37 3.76 4.14
C TYR A 66 8.74 2.73 5.07
N SER A 67 9.32 2.57 6.26
CA SER A 67 8.84 1.62 7.28
C SER A 67 7.41 1.94 7.71
N PHE A 68 7.09 3.22 7.86
CA PHE A 68 5.74 3.68 8.15
C PHE A 68 4.75 3.35 7.01
N LEU A 69 5.14 3.58 5.75
CA LEU A 69 4.29 3.29 4.60
C LEU A 69 4.06 1.79 4.41
N ILE A 70 5.08 0.95 4.63
CA ILE A 70 4.92 -0.51 4.62
C ILE A 70 3.98 -0.98 5.72
N TRP A 71 4.10 -0.45 6.93
CA TRP A 71 3.15 -0.74 8.01
C TRP A 71 1.71 -0.35 7.60
N ALA A 72 1.54 0.84 7.02
CA ALA A 72 0.23 1.32 6.60
C ALA A 72 -0.36 0.42 5.52
N LEU A 73 0.43 0.06 4.51
CA LEU A 73 0.00 -0.79 3.39
C LEU A 73 -0.35 -2.21 3.84
N ALA A 74 0.47 -2.80 4.73
CA ALA A 74 0.22 -4.13 5.27
C ALA A 74 -1.14 -4.23 5.98
N ARG A 75 -1.57 -3.17 6.69
CA ARG A 75 -2.90 -3.11 7.32
C ARG A 75 -4.05 -3.00 6.33
N GLU A 76 -3.82 -2.46 5.14
CA GLU A 76 -4.85 -2.42 4.09
C GLU A 76 -4.97 -3.79 3.39
N ILE A 77 -3.88 -4.55 3.30
CA ILE A 77 -3.80 -5.87 2.64
C ILE A 77 -4.31 -6.99 3.56
N ASP A 78 -3.96 -6.92 4.85
CA ASP A 78 -4.32 -7.90 5.87
C ASP A 78 -4.87 -7.21 7.13
N PRO A 79 -6.09 -6.64 7.05
CA PRO A 79 -6.65 -5.83 8.12
C PRO A 79 -6.99 -6.63 9.39
N ASP A 80 -7.07 -7.96 9.29
CA ASP A 80 -7.39 -8.84 10.42
C ASP A 80 -6.17 -9.09 11.33
N HIS A 81 -4.95 -8.99 10.80
CA HIS A 81 -3.73 -9.37 11.51
C HIS A 81 -2.76 -8.20 11.60
N ASN A 82 -2.82 -7.44 12.70
CA ASN A 82 -1.86 -6.37 12.99
C ASN A 82 -0.40 -6.87 12.99
N LEU A 83 -0.17 -8.14 13.31
CA LEU A 83 1.15 -8.76 13.31
C LEU A 83 1.80 -8.71 11.91
N THR A 84 1.04 -8.87 10.84
CA THR A 84 1.52 -8.73 9.45
C THR A 84 2.14 -7.35 9.24
N ALA A 85 1.48 -6.30 9.73
CA ALA A 85 1.99 -4.94 9.63
C ALA A 85 3.23 -4.69 10.48
N TYR A 86 3.29 -5.28 11.68
CA TYR A 86 4.43 -5.13 12.58
C TYR A 86 5.70 -5.79 12.04
N ILE A 87 5.59 -7.04 11.60
CA ILE A 87 6.72 -7.80 11.07
C ILE A 87 7.18 -7.18 9.75
N SER A 88 6.25 -6.80 8.87
CA SER A 88 6.62 -6.28 7.55
C SER A 88 7.38 -4.96 7.63
N SER A 89 6.92 -4.03 8.48
CA SER A 89 7.62 -2.77 8.65
C SER A 89 8.96 -2.92 9.36
N ALA A 90 9.06 -3.81 10.36
CA ALA A 90 10.32 -4.07 11.05
C ALA A 90 11.37 -4.69 10.12
N LEU A 91 11.01 -5.72 9.36
CA LEU A 91 11.92 -6.34 8.39
C LEU A 91 12.32 -5.36 7.29
N SER A 92 11.39 -4.50 6.83
CA SER A 92 11.70 -3.47 5.83
C SER A 92 12.66 -2.42 6.38
N ALA A 93 12.48 -2.01 7.64
CA ALA A 93 13.38 -1.08 8.31
C ALA A 93 14.79 -1.66 8.42
N VAL A 94 14.90 -2.91 8.92
CA VAL A 94 16.18 -3.63 9.03
C VAL A 94 16.85 -3.74 7.67
N LEU A 95 16.12 -4.16 6.64
CA LEU A 95 16.67 -4.30 5.30
C LEU A 95 17.20 -2.96 4.76
N LEU A 96 16.46 -1.87 4.88
CA LEU A 96 16.91 -0.58 4.37
C LEU A 96 18.07 0.05 5.15
N VAL A 97 18.20 -0.26 6.43
CA VAL A 97 19.34 0.17 7.25
C VAL A 97 20.62 -0.50 6.76
N PHE A 98 20.60 -1.82 6.54
CA PHE A 98 21.80 -2.60 6.23
C PHE A 98 22.05 -2.78 4.73
N MET A 99 21.03 -2.57 3.90
CA MET A 99 21.09 -2.64 2.44
C MET A 99 20.40 -1.38 1.87
N PRO A 100 21.06 -0.21 1.96
CA PRO A 100 20.48 1.05 1.54
C PRO A 100 20.31 1.09 0.01
N VAL A 101 19.15 0.62 -0.47
CA VAL A 101 18.78 0.70 -1.88
C VAL A 101 17.70 1.76 -2.06
N TYR A 102 18.14 2.94 -2.47
CA TYR A 102 17.25 4.08 -2.71
C TYR A 102 16.70 4.01 -4.12
N PHE A 103 15.49 3.44 -4.24
CA PHE A 103 14.70 3.63 -5.45
C PHE A 103 13.93 4.94 -5.33
N ASN A 104 14.33 5.94 -6.11
CA ASN A 104 13.90 7.35 -6.02
C ASN A 104 12.37 7.55 -6.04
N GLN A 105 11.59 6.56 -6.51
CA GLN A 105 10.13 6.63 -6.61
C GLN A 105 9.40 5.68 -5.65
N ALA A 106 10.10 4.83 -4.89
CA ALA A 106 9.44 3.80 -4.09
C ALA A 106 8.48 4.42 -3.08
N LEU A 107 8.89 5.46 -2.34
CA LEU A 107 8.04 6.10 -1.33
C LEU A 107 6.72 6.61 -1.93
N LEU A 108 6.79 7.31 -3.07
CA LEU A 108 5.60 7.84 -3.74
C LEU A 108 4.72 6.72 -4.29
N LEU A 109 5.31 5.65 -4.84
CA LEU A 109 4.57 4.48 -5.33
C LEU A 109 3.88 3.72 -4.19
N ILE A 110 4.58 3.47 -3.09
CA ILE A 110 4.02 2.79 -1.90
C ILE A 110 2.93 3.68 -1.29
N PHE A 111 3.16 4.99 -1.19
CA PHE A 111 2.14 5.92 -0.73
C PHE A 111 0.90 5.91 -1.63
N LEU A 112 1.08 5.96 -2.96
CA LEU A 112 -0.02 5.81 -3.91
C LEU A 112 -0.77 4.48 -3.67
N LEU A 113 -0.06 3.37 -3.50
CA LEU A 113 -0.67 2.06 -3.21
C LEU A 113 -1.47 2.06 -1.91
N VAL A 114 -0.97 2.68 -0.84
CA VAL A 114 -1.73 2.84 0.43
C VAL A 114 -3.05 3.55 0.16
N VAL A 115 -3.00 4.67 -0.56
CA VAL A 115 -4.19 5.50 -0.78
C VAL A 115 -5.17 4.83 -1.75
N LEU A 116 -4.69 4.17 -2.81
CA LEU A 116 -5.53 3.35 -3.70
C LEU A 116 -6.16 2.17 -2.96
N SER A 117 -5.41 1.54 -2.07
CA SER A 117 -5.92 0.44 -1.24
C SER A 117 -7.06 0.92 -0.35
N ARG A 118 -6.91 2.09 0.30
CA ARG A 118 -7.98 2.72 1.10
C ARG A 118 -9.21 3.08 0.30
N MET A 119 -9.02 3.57 -0.93
CA MET A 119 -10.11 3.89 -1.84
C MET A 119 -10.95 2.64 -2.14
N ILE A 120 -10.31 1.52 -2.46
CA ILE A 120 -10.98 0.27 -2.81
C ILE A 120 -11.58 -0.38 -1.56
N SER A 121 -10.79 -0.52 -0.48
CA SER A 121 -11.18 -1.17 0.78
C SER A 121 -12.31 -0.42 1.47
N ARG A 122 -12.33 0.91 1.34
CA ARG A 122 -13.18 1.82 2.11
C ARG A 122 -13.09 1.55 3.61
N ILE A 123 -11.89 1.23 4.10
CA ILE A 123 -11.67 0.98 5.53
C ILE A 123 -12.10 2.17 6.41
N ASN A 124 -12.10 3.38 5.86
CA ASN A 124 -12.56 4.59 6.52
C ASN A 124 -14.11 4.77 6.48
N GLY A 125 -14.85 3.83 5.88
CA GLY A 125 -16.32 3.84 5.73
C GLY A 125 -16.88 4.79 4.66
N ASN A 126 -16.03 5.62 4.03
CA ASN A 126 -16.46 6.61 3.03
C ASN A 126 -16.05 6.23 1.61
N LYS A 127 -16.92 6.58 0.64
CA LYS A 127 -16.55 6.53 -0.79
C LYS A 127 -15.58 7.66 -1.11
N ALA A 128 -14.75 7.48 -2.15
CA ALA A 128 -13.88 8.54 -2.64
C ALA A 128 -14.67 9.76 -3.10
N SER A 129 -14.32 10.92 -2.54
CA SER A 129 -14.88 12.18 -3.00
C SER A 129 -14.32 12.56 -4.38
N LEU A 130 -14.94 13.57 -5.01
CA LEU A 130 -14.42 14.11 -6.28
C LEU A 130 -13.00 14.66 -6.07
N ILE A 131 -12.78 15.40 -4.98
CA ILE A 131 -11.48 15.98 -4.64
C ILE A 131 -10.45 14.87 -4.42
N ASP A 132 -10.82 13.80 -3.69
CA ASP A 132 -9.93 12.64 -3.49
C ASP A 132 -9.51 12.02 -4.83
N SER A 133 -10.47 11.88 -5.76
CA SER A 133 -10.21 11.28 -7.07
C SER A 133 -9.32 12.15 -7.96
N VAL A 134 -9.51 13.48 -7.91
CA VAL A 134 -8.64 14.45 -8.58
C VAL A 134 -7.23 14.40 -7.99
N LEU A 135 -7.09 14.44 -6.65
CA LEU A 135 -5.79 14.36 -5.99
C LEU A 135 -5.04 13.07 -6.32
N LEU A 136 -5.74 11.93 -6.33
CA LEU A 136 -5.17 10.64 -6.73
C LEU A 136 -4.69 10.63 -8.19
N THR A 137 -5.46 11.23 -9.10
CA THR A 137 -5.09 11.33 -10.51
C THR A 137 -3.90 12.27 -10.70
N THR A 138 -3.86 13.40 -9.98
CA THR A 138 -2.72 14.33 -10.00
C THR A 138 -1.46 13.68 -9.43
N LEU A 139 -1.56 12.95 -8.31
CA LEU A 139 -0.45 12.20 -7.74
C LEU A 139 0.06 11.14 -8.73
N THR A 140 -0.86 10.41 -9.35
CA THR A 140 -0.55 9.42 -10.39
C THR A 140 0.20 10.06 -11.54
N LEU A 141 -0.31 11.17 -12.10
CA LEU A 141 0.34 11.89 -13.19
C LEU A 141 1.74 12.38 -12.78
N THR A 142 1.88 12.91 -11.56
CA THR A 142 3.17 13.37 -11.03
C THR A 142 4.21 12.25 -10.99
N ILE A 143 3.84 11.09 -10.44
CA ILE A 143 4.72 9.91 -10.40
C ILE A 143 5.04 9.42 -11.82
N THR A 144 4.04 9.42 -12.70
CA THR A 144 4.18 9.01 -14.11
C THR A 144 5.16 9.90 -14.85
N VAL A 145 5.09 11.22 -14.68
CA VAL A 145 5.98 12.19 -15.33
C VAL A 145 7.41 12.05 -14.81
N ILE A 146 7.57 11.95 -13.48
CA ILE A 146 8.90 11.80 -12.85
C ILE A 146 9.56 10.48 -13.27
N GLY A 147 8.79 9.38 -13.28
CA GLY A 147 9.32 8.05 -13.57
C GLY A 147 9.23 7.61 -15.01
N ARG A 148 8.57 8.38 -15.87
CA ARG A 148 8.24 8.01 -17.25
C ARG A 148 7.64 6.61 -17.35
N ASN A 149 6.86 6.22 -16.36
CA ASN A 149 6.37 4.85 -16.21
C ASN A 149 4.87 4.76 -16.48
N PHE A 150 4.51 4.26 -17.67
CA PHE A 150 3.13 4.10 -18.12
C PHE A 150 2.31 3.11 -17.28
N LEU A 151 2.94 2.27 -16.46
CA LEU A 151 2.23 1.31 -15.61
C LEU A 151 1.56 1.97 -14.41
N VAL A 152 2.15 3.03 -13.87
CA VAL A 152 1.58 3.77 -12.73
C VAL A 152 0.13 4.22 -12.99
N PRO A 153 -0.18 4.91 -14.11
CA PRO A 153 -1.55 5.29 -14.43
C PRO A 153 -2.44 4.10 -14.81
N LEU A 154 -1.87 3.01 -15.34
CA LEU A 154 -2.62 1.78 -15.58
C LEU A 154 -3.11 1.16 -14.27
N PHE A 155 -2.28 1.15 -13.23
CA PHE A 155 -2.62 0.60 -11.91
C PHE A 155 -3.69 1.44 -11.24
N THR A 156 -3.54 2.77 -11.29
CA THR A 156 -4.57 3.71 -10.81
C THR A 156 -5.88 3.53 -11.57
N SER A 157 -5.83 3.32 -12.89
CA SER A 157 -7.04 3.04 -13.70
C SER A 157 -7.75 1.79 -13.20
N ILE A 158 -7.03 0.68 -12.99
CA ILE A 158 -7.60 -0.57 -12.48
C ILE A 158 -8.15 -0.40 -11.05
N ALA A 159 -7.50 0.39 -10.22
CA ALA A 159 -7.99 0.70 -8.87
C ALA A 159 -9.34 1.43 -8.91
N PHE A 160 -9.47 2.45 -9.76
CA PHE A 160 -10.75 3.14 -9.99
C PHE A 160 -11.79 2.21 -10.62
N LEU A 161 -11.38 1.30 -11.51
CA LEU A 161 -12.28 0.31 -12.10
C LEU A 161 -12.84 -0.62 -11.01
N PHE A 162 -12.03 -1.08 -10.05
CA PHE A 162 -12.54 -1.85 -8.92
C PHE A 162 -13.53 -1.06 -8.07
N ASP A 163 -13.26 0.22 -7.75
CA ASP A 163 -14.23 1.02 -6.98
C ASP A 163 -15.53 1.31 -7.76
N PHE A 164 -15.46 1.32 -9.09
CA PHE A 164 -16.61 1.43 -9.98
C PHE A 164 -17.42 0.13 -10.09
N LEU A 165 -16.78 -1.04 -10.13
CA LEU A 165 -17.46 -2.33 -10.36
C LEU A 165 -18.02 -2.98 -9.09
N LEU A 166 -17.44 -2.69 -7.92
CA LEU A 166 -17.82 -3.34 -6.67
C LEU A 166 -19.13 -2.79 -6.06
N ILE A 167 -19.72 -3.55 -5.14
CA ILE A 167 -21.01 -3.21 -4.51
C ILE A 167 -20.90 -1.86 -3.78
N GLY A 168 -21.96 -1.05 -3.90
CA GLY A 168 -21.91 0.33 -3.44
C GLY A 168 -21.00 1.19 -4.32
N SER A 169 -20.91 0.87 -5.62
CA SER A 169 -20.14 1.57 -6.66
C SER A 169 -20.08 3.09 -6.51
N ASN A 170 -18.93 3.66 -6.85
CA ASN A 170 -18.77 5.08 -7.11
C ASN A 170 -18.82 5.33 -8.62
N LYS A 171 -19.98 5.76 -9.15
CA LYS A 171 -20.16 5.99 -10.60
C LYS A 171 -19.11 6.93 -11.20
N ARG A 172 -18.60 7.90 -10.41
CA ARG A 172 -17.58 8.85 -10.83
C ARG A 172 -16.22 8.17 -11.05
N ALA A 173 -15.93 7.08 -10.34
CA ALA A 173 -14.69 6.32 -10.52
C ALA A 173 -14.55 5.77 -11.96
N GLY A 174 -15.65 5.51 -12.66
CA GLY A 174 -15.61 5.13 -14.09
C GLY A 174 -14.97 6.20 -14.98
N ILE A 175 -15.21 7.48 -14.71
CA ILE A 175 -14.59 8.59 -15.45
C ILE A 175 -13.08 8.62 -15.17
N PHE A 176 -12.68 8.50 -13.90
CA PHE A 176 -11.27 8.49 -13.51
C PHE A 176 -10.53 7.23 -13.99
N THR A 177 -11.23 6.10 -14.15
CA THR A 177 -10.72 4.89 -14.81
C THR A 177 -10.30 5.22 -16.24
N LEU A 178 -11.20 5.83 -17.01
CA LEU A 178 -10.92 6.22 -18.40
C LEU A 178 -9.80 7.25 -18.49
N ILE A 179 -9.82 8.29 -17.65
CA ILE A 179 -8.76 9.32 -17.64
C ILE A 179 -7.38 8.69 -17.41
N ASN A 180 -7.23 7.87 -16.35
CA ASN A 180 -5.94 7.24 -16.05
C ASN A 180 -5.53 6.21 -17.12
N GLY A 181 -6.50 5.52 -17.73
CA GLY A 181 -6.24 4.64 -18.89
C GLY A 181 -5.70 5.41 -20.09
N LEU A 182 -6.29 6.56 -20.41
CA LEU A 182 -5.82 7.44 -21.49
C LEU A 182 -4.44 8.05 -21.17
N ILE A 183 -4.17 8.42 -19.93
CA ILE A 183 -2.82 8.85 -19.50
C ILE A 183 -1.81 7.72 -19.74
N SER A 184 -2.14 6.48 -19.37
CA SER A 184 -1.28 5.32 -19.63
C SER A 184 -0.99 5.14 -21.12
N LEU A 185 -2.03 5.14 -21.96
CA LEU A 185 -1.90 5.03 -23.42
C LEU A 185 -1.08 6.16 -24.03
N TYR A 186 -1.29 7.40 -23.57
CA TYR A 186 -0.51 8.55 -24.00
C TYR A 186 0.99 8.37 -23.69
N PHE A 187 1.33 7.87 -22.51
CA PHE A 187 2.72 7.60 -22.16
C PHE A 187 3.31 6.46 -23.00
N VAL A 188 2.55 5.38 -23.23
CA VAL A 188 2.96 4.32 -24.16
C VAL A 188 3.22 4.86 -25.55
N TYR A 189 2.35 5.72 -26.07
CA TYR A 189 2.50 6.30 -27.41
C TYR A 189 3.76 7.16 -27.54
N ASN A 190 4.06 8.01 -26.55
CA ASN A 190 5.19 8.95 -26.62
C ASN A 190 6.54 8.37 -26.18
N HIS A 191 6.54 7.41 -25.25
CA HIS A 191 7.76 6.87 -24.62
C HIS A 191 7.96 5.37 -24.88
N GLY A 192 7.01 4.71 -25.54
CA GLY A 192 6.99 3.27 -25.77
C GLY A 192 6.49 2.47 -24.55
N ALA A 193 6.11 1.22 -24.81
CA ALA A 193 5.76 0.24 -23.77
C ALA A 193 6.96 -0.65 -23.41
N SER A 194 8.08 -0.05 -23.01
CA SER A 194 9.24 -0.84 -22.60
C SER A 194 8.99 -1.51 -21.25
N ILE A 195 8.74 -2.83 -21.29
CA ILE A 195 8.51 -3.66 -20.09
C ILE A 195 9.84 -4.23 -19.56
N SER A 196 10.95 -4.17 -20.31
CA SER A 196 12.27 -4.53 -19.77
C SER A 196 13.42 -4.05 -20.66
N GLN A 197 14.25 -3.14 -20.15
CA GLN A 197 15.64 -3.00 -20.63
C GLN A 197 16.64 -3.72 -19.70
N HIS A 198 16.21 -4.03 -18.47
CA HIS A 198 17.04 -4.63 -17.44
C HIS A 198 16.62 -6.10 -17.28
N ARG A 199 17.50 -7.03 -17.63
CA ARG A 199 17.22 -8.47 -17.49
C ARG A 199 17.18 -8.84 -16.00
N LEU A 200 16.07 -9.43 -15.56
CA LEU A 200 16.06 -10.22 -14.34
C LEU A 200 16.96 -11.44 -14.54
N VAL A 201 17.90 -11.68 -13.62
CA VAL A 201 18.64 -12.94 -13.57
C VAL A 201 17.62 -14.06 -13.27
N GLY A 202 17.75 -15.20 -13.96
CA GLY A 202 16.73 -16.27 -13.93
C GLY A 202 16.31 -16.71 -12.52
N GLU A 203 17.23 -16.72 -11.56
CA GLU A 203 16.96 -17.06 -10.16
C GLU A 203 15.93 -16.14 -9.50
N HIS A 204 16.01 -14.83 -9.76
CA HIS A 204 15.07 -13.85 -9.22
C HIS A 204 13.66 -14.03 -9.81
N PHE A 205 13.58 -14.44 -11.07
CA PHE A 205 12.30 -14.71 -11.73
C PHE A 205 11.53 -15.86 -11.05
N PHE A 206 12.22 -16.96 -10.73
CA PHE A 206 11.59 -18.09 -10.05
C PHE A 206 11.15 -17.73 -8.62
N LEU A 207 11.94 -16.93 -7.90
CA LEU A 207 11.56 -16.44 -6.58
C LEU A 207 10.31 -15.54 -6.65
N ILE A 208 10.26 -14.60 -7.60
CA ILE A 208 9.08 -13.75 -7.85
C ILE A 208 7.87 -14.63 -8.11
N LEU A 209 7.99 -15.59 -9.03
CA LEU A 209 6.89 -16.48 -9.40
C LEU A 209 6.38 -17.28 -8.19
N TYR A 210 7.30 -17.83 -7.40
CA TYR A 210 6.97 -18.55 -6.17
C TYR A 210 6.18 -17.67 -5.19
N LEU A 211 6.68 -16.47 -4.86
CA LEU A 211 6.01 -15.55 -3.94
C LEU A 211 4.65 -15.11 -4.46
N VAL A 212 4.52 -14.88 -5.78
CA VAL A 212 3.25 -14.55 -6.42
C VAL A 212 2.24 -15.68 -6.25
N VAL A 213 2.65 -16.92 -6.51
CA VAL A 213 1.78 -18.10 -6.36
C VAL A 213 1.36 -18.30 -4.91
N VAL A 214 2.30 -18.24 -3.97
CA VAL A 214 2.02 -18.38 -2.52
C VAL A 214 1.03 -17.32 -2.05
N PHE A 215 1.25 -16.06 -2.42
CA PHE A 215 0.34 -14.99 -2.03
C PHE A 215 -1.03 -15.10 -2.71
N LEU A 216 -1.08 -15.52 -3.97
CA LEU A 216 -2.34 -15.75 -4.68
C LEU A 216 -3.17 -16.85 -4.01
N VAL A 217 -2.54 -17.96 -3.62
CA VAL A 217 -3.17 -19.04 -2.85
C VAL A 217 -3.69 -18.49 -1.52
N TYR A 218 -2.89 -17.70 -0.81
CA TYR A 218 -3.33 -17.03 0.41
C TYR A 218 -4.57 -16.15 0.16
N ALA A 219 -4.54 -15.29 -0.86
CA ALA A 219 -5.62 -14.36 -1.16
C ALA A 219 -6.92 -15.07 -1.55
N LEU A 220 -6.84 -16.18 -2.28
CA LEU A 220 -8.00 -16.94 -2.76
C LEU A 220 -8.63 -17.85 -1.69
N PHE A 221 -7.79 -18.52 -0.88
CA PHE A 221 -8.26 -19.60 0.00
C PHE A 221 -8.21 -19.24 1.48
N ILE A 222 -7.15 -18.58 1.93
CA ILE A 222 -6.89 -18.41 3.36
C ILE A 222 -7.50 -17.11 3.87
N GLY A 223 -7.22 -16.00 3.19
CA GLY A 223 -7.63 -14.66 3.59
C GLY A 223 -9.02 -14.24 3.09
N ARG A 224 -9.77 -15.12 2.42
CA ARG A 224 -11.00 -14.76 1.70
C ARG A 224 -12.06 -14.08 2.58
N SER A 225 -12.21 -14.51 3.82
CA SER A 225 -13.13 -13.91 4.79
C SER A 225 -12.40 -12.92 5.67
N VAL A 226 -12.81 -11.66 5.64
CA VAL A 226 -12.25 -10.59 6.47
C VAL A 226 -13.19 -10.33 7.64
N GLN A 227 -12.68 -10.21 8.86
CA GLN A 227 -13.52 -9.90 10.05
C GLN A 227 -13.40 -8.45 10.50
N ALA A 228 -12.39 -7.73 10.00
CA ALA A 228 -12.17 -6.33 10.29
C ALA A 228 -13.39 -5.46 9.94
N GLN A 229 -13.55 -4.39 10.71
CA GLN A 229 -14.64 -3.43 10.59
C GLN A 229 -14.12 -2.10 10.03
N ASP A 230 -15.02 -1.32 9.43
CA ASP A 230 -14.73 0.05 9.02
C ASP A 230 -14.65 1.00 10.22
N ASP A 231 -13.86 2.06 10.08
CA ASP A 231 -13.60 3.01 11.18
C ASP A 231 -14.81 3.89 11.52
N LEU A 232 -15.75 4.07 10.58
CA LEU A 232 -16.83 5.04 10.72
C LEU A 232 -18.13 4.41 11.22
N ASN A 233 -18.51 3.26 10.69
CA ASN A 233 -19.79 2.63 10.99
C ASN A 233 -19.65 1.38 11.88
N ASN A 234 -18.41 0.92 12.14
CA ASN A 234 -18.10 -0.38 12.75
C ASN A 234 -18.78 -1.55 12.02
N THR A 235 -18.96 -1.41 10.71
CA THR A 235 -19.53 -2.42 9.83
C THR A 235 -18.43 -3.30 9.27
N LYS A 236 -18.71 -4.59 9.12
CA LYS A 236 -17.77 -5.56 8.54
C LYS A 236 -17.34 -5.12 7.14
N LEU A 237 -16.04 -5.14 6.86
CA LEU A 237 -15.50 -4.84 5.54
C LEU A 237 -16.00 -5.85 4.50
N GLU A 238 -16.20 -5.39 3.28
CA GLU A 238 -16.64 -6.25 2.17
C GLU A 238 -15.47 -7.11 1.67
N ASP A 239 -15.60 -8.43 1.79
CA ASP A 239 -14.57 -9.41 1.40
C ASP A 239 -14.05 -9.19 -0.04
N ARG A 240 -14.96 -8.86 -0.98
CA ARG A 240 -14.61 -8.60 -2.39
C ARG A 240 -13.70 -7.39 -2.56
N ARG A 241 -13.88 -6.34 -1.74
CA ARG A 241 -13.05 -5.13 -1.78
C ARG A 241 -11.64 -5.43 -1.32
N ILE A 242 -11.49 -6.15 -0.21
CA ILE A 242 -10.17 -6.54 0.29
C ILE A 242 -9.48 -7.50 -0.67
N PHE A 243 -10.23 -8.41 -1.29
CA PHE A 243 -9.70 -9.24 -2.36
C PHE A 243 -9.17 -8.41 -3.54
N SER A 244 -9.92 -7.41 -4.01
CA SER A 244 -9.46 -6.49 -5.07
C SER A 244 -8.21 -5.70 -4.67
N VAL A 245 -8.09 -5.26 -3.41
CA VAL A 245 -6.86 -4.64 -2.89
C VAL A 245 -5.67 -5.59 -3.00
N ARG A 246 -5.83 -6.85 -2.59
CA ARG A 246 -4.77 -7.86 -2.67
C ARG A 246 -4.35 -8.16 -4.09
N ILE A 247 -5.30 -8.24 -5.03
CA ILE A 247 -5.00 -8.44 -6.45
C ILE A 247 -4.26 -7.24 -7.03
N LEU A 248 -4.72 -6.01 -6.75
CA LEU A 248 -4.03 -4.80 -7.20
C LEU A 248 -2.60 -4.74 -6.66
N PHE A 249 -2.42 -5.03 -5.37
CA PHE A 249 -1.13 -5.06 -4.70
C PHE A 249 -0.18 -6.11 -5.30
N LEU A 250 -0.66 -7.35 -5.44
CA LEU A 250 0.11 -8.46 -6.02
C LEU A 250 0.58 -8.12 -7.43
N TRP A 251 -0.35 -7.68 -8.27
CA TRP A 251 -0.07 -7.37 -9.65
C TRP A 251 0.90 -6.18 -9.78
N THR A 252 0.68 -5.10 -9.03
CA THR A 252 1.58 -3.94 -9.03
C THR A 252 3.00 -4.33 -8.59
N THR A 253 3.12 -5.12 -7.51
CA THR A 253 4.43 -5.54 -6.97
C THR A 253 5.19 -6.40 -7.98
N ALA A 254 4.51 -7.37 -8.59
CA ALA A 254 5.12 -8.27 -9.57
C ALA A 254 5.55 -7.52 -10.84
N VAL A 255 4.65 -6.73 -11.43
CA VAL A 255 4.92 -6.07 -12.72
C VAL A 255 5.99 -4.98 -12.59
N LEU A 256 5.97 -4.16 -11.53
CA LEU A 256 7.02 -3.15 -11.33
C LEU A 256 8.40 -3.77 -11.11
N SER A 257 8.46 -4.89 -10.41
CA SER A 257 9.73 -5.59 -10.17
C SER A 257 10.27 -6.25 -11.43
N ILE A 258 9.39 -6.80 -12.28
CA ILE A 258 9.79 -7.29 -13.60
C ILE A 258 10.31 -6.13 -14.46
N GLN A 259 9.63 -4.98 -14.43
CA GLN A 259 10.02 -3.84 -15.25
C GLN A 259 11.34 -3.20 -14.83
N GLY A 260 11.53 -2.99 -13.53
CA GLY A 260 12.72 -2.32 -13.00
C GLY A 260 13.87 -3.25 -12.61
N GLY A 261 13.73 -4.56 -12.83
CA GLY A 261 14.77 -5.55 -12.58
C GLY A 261 15.20 -5.62 -11.10
N THR A 262 16.49 -5.87 -10.88
CA THR A 262 17.08 -6.00 -9.53
C THR A 262 16.97 -4.72 -8.70
N THR A 263 17.07 -3.54 -9.33
CA THR A 263 16.94 -2.25 -8.64
C THR A 263 15.53 -2.05 -8.10
N ALA A 264 14.49 -2.37 -8.87
CA ALA A 264 13.12 -2.31 -8.39
C ALA A 264 12.82 -3.39 -7.35
N LEU A 265 13.36 -4.60 -7.51
CA LEU A 265 13.23 -5.66 -6.50
C LEU A 265 13.72 -5.20 -5.13
N ALA A 266 14.91 -4.60 -5.07
CA ALA A 266 15.47 -4.10 -3.82
C ALA A 266 14.73 -2.85 -3.31
N GLY A 267 14.41 -1.89 -4.18
CA GLY A 267 13.65 -0.69 -3.80
C GLY A 267 12.22 -0.96 -3.32
N LEU A 268 11.60 -2.03 -3.82
CA LEU A 268 10.25 -2.47 -3.46
C LEU A 268 10.26 -3.66 -2.51
N ALA A 269 11.39 -3.95 -1.85
CA ALA A 269 11.54 -5.10 -0.98
C ALA A 269 10.49 -5.15 0.14
N GLY A 270 10.01 -4.01 0.64
CA GLY A 270 8.92 -3.96 1.60
C GLY A 270 7.60 -4.55 1.08
N LEU A 271 7.32 -4.43 -0.22
CA LEU A 271 6.16 -5.09 -0.84
C LEU A 271 6.35 -6.62 -0.87
N TRP A 272 7.55 -7.08 -1.21
CA TRP A 272 7.89 -8.51 -1.18
C TRP A 272 7.81 -9.11 0.23
N ILE A 273 8.23 -8.34 1.23
CA ILE A 273 8.09 -8.73 2.64
C ILE A 273 6.61 -8.90 2.99
N ILE A 274 5.71 -8.00 2.58
CA ILE A 274 4.27 -8.17 2.82
C ILE A 274 3.72 -9.43 2.12
N LEU A 275 4.16 -9.70 0.88
CA LEU A 275 3.77 -10.92 0.14
C LEU A 275 4.16 -12.20 0.88
N LEU A 276 5.27 -12.16 1.62
CA LEU A 276 5.75 -13.28 2.42
C LEU A 276 5.06 -13.36 3.80
N THR A 277 4.95 -12.24 4.50
CA THR A 277 4.48 -12.21 5.90
C THR A 277 2.98 -12.44 6.02
N ALA A 278 2.15 -11.90 5.12
CA ALA A 278 0.70 -12.04 5.24
C ALA A 278 0.22 -13.51 5.16
N PRO A 279 0.69 -14.34 4.21
CA PRO A 279 0.40 -15.77 4.22
C PRO A 279 0.89 -16.49 5.47
N LEU A 280 2.12 -16.20 5.93
CA LEU A 280 2.74 -16.85 7.09
C LEU A 280 1.99 -16.54 8.40
N VAL A 281 1.67 -15.27 8.64
CA VAL A 281 0.92 -14.84 9.83
C VAL A 281 -0.48 -15.44 9.83
N SER A 282 -1.16 -15.43 8.68
CA SER A 282 -2.49 -16.02 8.60
C SER A 282 -2.49 -17.53 8.81
N LEU A 283 -1.50 -18.24 8.26
CA LEU A 283 -1.36 -19.69 8.41
C LEU A 283 -1.07 -20.07 9.87
N THR A 284 -0.11 -19.40 10.51
CA THR A 284 0.24 -19.64 11.92
C THR A 284 -0.95 -19.40 12.85
N HIS A 285 -1.71 -18.32 12.64
CA HIS A 285 -2.92 -18.06 13.43
C HIS A 285 -4.01 -19.13 13.23
N LYS A 286 -4.19 -19.64 12.00
CA LYS A 286 -5.12 -20.76 11.75
C LYS A 286 -4.68 -22.06 12.42
N LEU A 287 -3.40 -22.39 12.36
CA LEU A 287 -2.86 -23.60 12.99
C LEU A 287 -3.02 -23.57 14.51
N ILE A 288 -2.78 -22.42 15.16
CA ILE A 288 -2.96 -22.25 16.61
C ILE A 288 -4.44 -22.46 17.01
N LYS A 289 -5.39 -21.98 16.20
CA LYS A 289 -6.83 -22.15 16.48
C LYS A 289 -7.34 -23.58 16.33
N ILE A 290 -6.67 -24.42 15.52
CA ILE A 290 -7.04 -25.83 15.30
C ILE A 290 -6.45 -26.74 16.39
N GLY A 291 -5.53 -26.23 17.22
CA GLY A 291 -5.00 -26.96 18.37
C GLY A 291 -6.10 -27.47 19.31
N PRO A 292 -5.90 -28.64 19.95
CA PRO A 292 -6.91 -29.25 20.79
C PRO A 292 -7.37 -28.25 21.85
N LYS A 293 -8.68 -27.95 21.88
CA LYS A 293 -9.31 -27.30 23.02
C LYS A 293 -9.13 -28.24 24.20
N LYS A 294 -8.12 -27.95 25.03
CA LYS A 294 -7.97 -28.58 26.34
C LYS A 294 -9.10 -28.14 27.24
#